data_AF-A0A0A1FAS9-F1
#
_entry.id   AF-A0A0A1FAS9-F1
#
_cell.length_a   1.000
_cell.length_b   1.000
_cell.length_c   1.000
_cell.angle_alpha   90.00
_cell.angle_beta   90.00
_cell.angle_gamma   90.00
#
_symmetry.space_group_name_H-M   'P 1'
#
loop_
_entity.id
_entity.type
_entity.pdbx_description
1 polymer ?
#
loop_
_entity_poly.entity_id
_entity_poly.type
_entity_poly.pdbx_seq_one_letter_code
_entity_poly.pdbx_strand_id
1 'polypeptide(L)'
;MDPQQFKDQARAQILDAAAGHRMLEIRGGGSKHWYGQQVQGDVLDTRGYSGVVDYEPTELVITARCGTPLAEIEALLAQHQQMLAFEPPHFGNDATFGGMLASGLSGPSRQAVGALRDFVLGTVLMDGKGEVLHFGGQVMKNVAGYDVSRLLAGSLGTLGLILEASIKVLPLPVAVSSRRFSMSEAEAIRNLNQWGGQPLPITASCWHDGSLTIRLAGAEAAVHAAEKKLGGDIVANAGEFWQVLREQTHPYFAGATDKALWRLSVPSTAAPLALSGSTLIEWGGAQRWLISESGTAAEAAMIRSVVSDAGGHATLFRGADKDVGAFQPLAPVVAQIHRHLKASFDPSAIFNRGRMYPDF
;
A
#
# COMPACT_ATOMS: atom_id res chain seq x y z
N MET A 1 1.96 15.29 -23.48
CA MET A 1 2.64 14.44 -24.47
C MET A 1 1.59 13.58 -25.12
N ASP A 2 1.70 13.30 -26.43
CA ASP A 2 0.79 12.35 -27.08
C ASP A 2 0.97 10.93 -26.47
N PRO A 3 -0.12 10.20 -26.12
CA PRO A 3 -0.01 8.87 -25.55
C PRO A 3 0.82 7.88 -26.37
N GLN A 4 0.73 7.92 -27.70
CA GLN A 4 1.51 7.03 -28.56
C GLN A 4 3.00 7.40 -28.53
N GLN A 5 3.30 8.69 -28.63
CA GLN A 5 4.67 9.20 -28.50
C GLN A 5 5.34 8.75 -27.19
N PHE A 6 4.64 8.80 -26.05
CA PHE A 6 5.20 8.30 -24.78
C PHE A 6 5.51 6.79 -24.86
N LYS A 7 4.58 5.97 -25.36
CA LYS A 7 4.77 4.53 -25.46
C LYS A 7 5.96 4.19 -26.35
N ASP A 8 6.13 4.88 -27.47
CA ASP A 8 7.25 4.67 -28.38
C ASP A 8 8.60 5.04 -27.73
N GLN A 9 8.64 6.15 -26.97
CA GLN A 9 9.83 6.56 -26.22
C GLN A 9 10.19 5.57 -25.10
N ALA A 10 9.20 5.15 -24.30
CA ALA A 10 9.40 4.17 -23.24
C ALA A 10 9.87 2.83 -23.82
N ARG A 11 9.29 2.39 -24.94
CA ARG A 11 9.69 1.17 -25.64
C ARG A 11 11.13 1.25 -26.13
N ALA A 12 11.52 2.37 -26.74
CA ALA A 12 12.90 2.57 -27.18
C ALA A 12 13.90 2.51 -26.01
N GLN A 13 13.59 3.18 -24.90
CA GLN A 13 14.43 3.15 -23.69
C GLN A 13 14.54 1.73 -23.10
N ILE A 14 13.45 0.97 -23.07
CA ILE A 14 13.41 -0.42 -22.60
C ILE A 14 14.30 -1.32 -23.47
N LEU A 15 14.15 -1.25 -24.80
CA LEU A 15 14.91 -2.08 -25.73
C LEU A 15 16.41 -1.74 -25.71
N ASP A 16 16.74 -0.44 -25.61
CA ASP A 16 18.12 0.05 -25.48
C ASP A 16 18.77 -0.39 -24.16
N ALA A 17 18.02 -0.34 -23.05
CA ALA A 17 18.49 -0.86 -21.76
C ALA A 17 18.69 -2.39 -21.79
N ALA A 18 17.77 -3.12 -22.40
CA ALA A 18 17.87 -4.57 -22.58
C ALA A 18 19.10 -4.97 -23.42
N ALA A 19 19.33 -4.28 -24.54
CA ALA A 19 20.49 -4.52 -25.41
C ALA A 19 21.82 -4.16 -24.72
N GLY A 20 21.83 -3.11 -23.90
CA GLY A 20 23.00 -2.65 -23.17
C GLY A 20 23.19 -3.29 -21.78
N HIS A 21 22.32 -4.21 -21.35
CA HIS A 21 22.27 -4.77 -19.99
C HIS A 21 22.29 -3.69 -18.88
N ARG A 22 21.62 -2.56 -19.12
CA ARG A 22 21.48 -1.47 -18.15
C ARG A 22 20.20 -1.62 -17.35
N MET A 23 20.26 -1.20 -16.10
CA MET A 23 19.10 -1.18 -15.21
C MET A 23 18.29 0.10 -15.44
N LEU A 24 16.97 -0.02 -15.32
CA LEU A 24 16.03 1.09 -15.37
C LEU A 24 15.34 1.26 -14.03
N GLU A 25 15.29 2.51 -13.57
CA GLU A 25 14.47 2.94 -12.44
C GLU A 25 13.15 3.50 -12.96
N ILE A 26 12.09 2.70 -12.92
CA ILE A 26 10.73 3.18 -13.25
C ILE A 26 10.26 4.10 -12.12
N ARG A 27 10.06 5.38 -12.44
CA ARG A 27 9.72 6.41 -11.46
C ARG A 27 8.59 7.33 -11.94
N GLY A 28 7.55 7.43 -11.12
CA GLY A 28 6.55 8.49 -11.20
C GLY A 28 7.05 9.77 -10.53
N GLY A 29 6.30 10.32 -9.57
CA GLY A 29 6.76 11.51 -8.83
C GLY A 29 7.69 11.24 -7.64
N GLY A 30 8.16 10.00 -7.44
CA GLY A 30 9.26 9.70 -6.50
C GLY A 30 8.92 9.78 -5.00
N SER A 31 7.70 10.12 -4.60
CA SER A 31 7.29 10.29 -3.19
C SER A 31 7.47 9.04 -2.29
N LYS A 32 7.63 7.86 -2.91
CA LYS A 32 7.83 6.56 -2.26
C LYS A 32 9.16 5.90 -2.65
N HIS A 33 10.11 6.65 -3.22
CA HIS A 33 11.39 6.10 -3.68
C HIS A 33 12.17 5.41 -2.55
N TRP A 34 12.05 5.91 -1.32
CA TRP A 34 12.66 5.34 -0.12
C TRP A 34 12.12 3.95 0.27
N TYR A 35 11.00 3.48 -0.29
CA TYR A 35 10.39 2.20 0.08
C TYR A 35 10.96 1.03 -0.74
N GLY A 36 11.30 -0.06 -0.04
CA GLY A 36 12.06 -1.19 -0.57
C GLY A 36 13.57 -0.99 -0.46
N GLN A 37 14.35 -1.77 -1.19
CA GLN A 37 15.80 -1.57 -1.30
C GLN A 37 16.14 -0.38 -2.19
N GLN A 38 17.39 0.09 -2.09
CA GLN A 38 17.92 1.09 -3.02
C GLN A 38 17.90 0.54 -4.45
N VAL A 39 17.43 1.35 -5.38
CA VAL A 39 17.39 1.03 -6.81
C VAL A 39 18.59 1.69 -7.49
N GLN A 40 19.15 1.01 -8.48
CA GLN A 40 20.18 1.54 -9.37
C GLN A 40 19.65 1.49 -10.80
N GLY A 41 19.99 2.49 -11.61
CA GLY A 41 19.63 2.51 -13.02
C GLY A 41 19.31 3.89 -13.56
N ASP A 42 19.14 3.96 -14.87
CA ASP A 42 18.69 5.16 -15.56
C ASP A 42 17.19 5.34 -15.32
N VAL A 43 16.77 6.57 -15.06
CA VAL A 43 15.37 6.87 -14.75
C VAL A 43 14.51 6.74 -16.00
N LEU A 44 13.45 5.92 -15.91
CA LEU A 44 12.32 5.93 -16.84
C LEU A 44 11.19 6.70 -16.16
N ASP A 45 11.04 7.98 -16.54
CA ASP A 45 10.07 8.91 -15.97
C ASP A 45 8.67 8.68 -16.57
N THR A 46 7.69 8.38 -15.73
CA THR A 46 6.33 8.09 -16.18
C THR A 46 5.37 9.28 -16.09
N ARG A 47 5.79 10.43 -15.54
CA ARG A 47 4.91 11.58 -15.27
C ARG A 47 4.31 12.18 -16.55
N GLY A 48 5.05 12.08 -17.66
CA GLY A 48 4.58 12.54 -18.97
C GLY A 48 3.36 11.78 -19.52
N TYR A 49 3.09 10.57 -19.00
CA TYR A 49 1.94 9.74 -19.35
C TYR A 49 0.81 9.91 -18.33
N SER A 50 0.13 11.06 -18.37
CA SER A 50 -0.89 11.45 -17.40
C SER A 50 -2.27 11.66 -18.05
N GLY A 51 -3.29 11.65 -17.20
CA GLY A 51 -4.68 11.87 -17.56
C GLY A 51 -5.57 10.66 -17.29
N VAL A 52 -6.84 10.95 -17.03
CA VAL A 52 -7.91 9.95 -16.95
C VAL A 52 -8.22 9.47 -18.37
N VAL A 53 -8.28 8.15 -18.54
CA VAL A 53 -8.61 7.48 -19.81
C VAL A 53 -10.12 7.33 -19.93
N ASP A 54 -10.76 6.87 -18.85
CA ASP A 54 -12.19 6.63 -18.78
C ASP A 54 -12.66 6.77 -17.33
N TYR A 55 -13.84 7.34 -17.13
CA TYR A 55 -14.45 7.48 -15.81
C TYR A 55 -15.96 7.61 -15.96
N GLU A 56 -16.67 6.56 -15.55
CA GLU A 56 -18.12 6.56 -15.46
C GLU A 56 -18.51 6.49 -13.97
N PRO A 57 -18.92 7.62 -13.35
CA PRO A 57 -19.24 7.67 -11.93
C PRO A 57 -20.31 6.66 -11.52
N THR A 58 -21.26 6.34 -12.40
CA THR A 58 -22.33 5.37 -12.09
C THR A 58 -21.84 3.93 -12.04
N GLU A 59 -20.76 3.62 -12.74
CA GLU A 59 -20.12 2.30 -12.74
C GLU A 59 -19.14 2.10 -11.57
N LEU A 60 -18.80 3.18 -10.85
CA LEU A 60 -17.83 3.16 -9.75
C LEU A 60 -16.45 2.65 -10.20
N VAL A 61 -16.05 2.96 -11.44
CA VAL A 61 -14.75 2.58 -12.01
C VAL A 61 -14.09 3.80 -12.64
N ILE A 62 -12.80 3.96 -12.34
CA ILE A 62 -11.93 4.92 -13.02
C ILE A 62 -10.75 4.21 -13.66
N THR A 63 -10.46 4.56 -14.92
CA THR A 63 -9.25 4.15 -15.64
C THR A 63 -8.36 5.36 -15.84
N ALA A 64 -7.13 5.32 -15.34
CA ALA A 64 -6.18 6.43 -15.46
C ALA A 64 -4.78 5.96 -15.84
N ARG A 65 -4.03 6.89 -16.46
CA ARG A 65 -2.63 6.68 -16.83
C ARG A 65 -1.73 6.78 -15.60
N CYS A 66 -0.63 6.04 -15.59
CA CYS A 66 0.26 5.87 -14.44
C CYS A 66 0.93 7.16 -13.95
N GLY A 67 1.14 8.14 -14.84
CA GLY A 67 1.72 9.44 -14.52
C GLY A 67 0.73 10.43 -13.91
N THR A 68 -0.57 10.13 -13.90
CA THR A 68 -1.60 11.05 -13.36
C THR A 68 -1.36 11.32 -11.88
N PRO A 69 -1.27 12.59 -11.45
CA PRO A 69 -1.17 12.93 -10.04
C PRO A 69 -2.33 12.35 -9.23
N LEU A 70 -2.01 11.73 -8.09
CA LEU A 70 -3.01 11.08 -7.25
C LEU A 70 -4.02 12.09 -6.68
N ALA A 71 -3.55 13.30 -6.35
CA ALA A 71 -4.41 14.39 -5.90
C ALA A 71 -5.44 14.82 -6.96
N GLU A 72 -5.10 14.76 -8.26
CA GLU A 72 -6.06 15.05 -9.34
C GLU A 72 -7.16 13.98 -9.42
N ILE A 73 -6.80 12.71 -9.25
CA ILE A 73 -7.76 11.60 -9.18
C ILE A 73 -8.71 11.80 -7.99
N GLU A 74 -8.17 12.03 -6.80
CA GLU A 74 -9.00 12.25 -5.60
C GLU A 74 -9.92 13.47 -5.73
N ALA A 75 -9.42 14.57 -6.32
CA ALA A 75 -10.23 15.76 -6.57
C ALA A 75 -11.37 15.50 -7.57
N LEU A 76 -11.12 14.71 -8.63
CA LEU A 76 -12.16 14.30 -9.58
C LEU A 76 -13.22 13.43 -8.89
N LEU A 77 -12.81 12.43 -8.11
CA LEU A 77 -13.75 11.56 -7.39
C LEU A 77 -14.61 12.34 -6.38
N ALA A 78 -14.03 13.32 -5.69
CA ALA A 78 -14.74 14.16 -4.73
C ALA A 78 -15.89 14.97 -5.36
N GLN A 79 -15.76 15.39 -6.63
CA GLN A 79 -16.84 16.06 -7.36
C GLN A 79 -18.10 15.19 -7.50
N HIS A 80 -17.93 13.86 -7.45
CA HIS A 80 -19.00 12.88 -7.55
C HIS A 80 -19.33 12.19 -6.23
N GLN A 81 -18.85 12.73 -5.10
CA GLN A 81 -19.01 12.13 -3.76
C GLN A 81 -18.43 10.71 -3.68
N GLN A 82 -17.30 10.47 -4.34
CA GLN A 82 -16.59 9.19 -4.36
C GLN A 82 -15.17 9.33 -3.80
N MET A 83 -14.54 8.20 -3.50
CA MET A 83 -13.20 8.12 -2.93
C MET A 83 -12.45 6.85 -3.33
N LEU A 84 -11.13 6.91 -3.20
CA LEU A 84 -10.26 5.75 -3.09
C LEU A 84 -10.36 5.18 -1.67
N ALA A 85 -11.29 4.24 -1.46
CA ALA A 85 -11.67 3.79 -0.12
C ALA A 85 -10.54 3.14 0.70
N PHE A 86 -9.54 2.55 0.04
CA PHE A 86 -8.36 1.99 0.68
C PHE A 86 -7.36 3.06 1.18
N GLU A 87 -7.66 4.36 0.99
CA GLU A 87 -6.93 5.51 1.53
C GLU A 87 -5.42 5.46 1.25
N PRO A 88 -4.99 5.50 -0.03
CA PRO A 88 -3.58 5.40 -0.35
C PRO A 88 -2.77 6.53 0.29
N PRO A 89 -1.61 6.23 0.90
CA PRO A 89 -0.72 7.28 1.37
C PRO A 89 -0.03 7.98 0.22
N HIS A 90 0.14 9.29 0.33
CA HIS A 90 0.79 10.11 -0.70
C HIS A 90 2.30 10.17 -0.44
N PHE A 91 2.69 10.39 0.82
CA PHE A 91 4.07 10.66 1.28
C PHE A 91 4.72 11.85 0.57
N GLY A 92 3.97 12.94 0.42
CA GLY A 92 4.36 14.14 -0.31
C GLY A 92 3.40 14.44 -1.47
N ASN A 93 3.57 15.59 -2.12
CA ASN A 93 2.59 16.11 -3.08
C ASN A 93 2.70 15.47 -4.48
N ASP A 94 3.81 14.80 -4.77
CA ASP A 94 4.12 14.26 -6.11
C ASP A 94 3.66 12.80 -6.29
N ALA A 95 2.76 12.29 -5.44
CA ALA A 95 2.25 10.94 -5.61
C ALA A 95 1.52 10.79 -6.95
N THR A 96 1.81 9.73 -7.71
CA THR A 96 1.11 9.42 -8.96
C THR A 96 0.30 8.14 -8.84
N PHE A 97 -0.69 7.97 -9.72
CA PHE A 97 -1.56 6.80 -9.78
C PHE A 97 -0.77 5.48 -9.98
N GLY A 98 0.23 5.48 -10.86
CA GLY A 98 1.11 4.35 -11.07
C GLY A 98 2.01 4.07 -9.86
N GLY A 99 2.53 5.11 -9.21
CA GLY A 99 3.33 4.96 -7.99
C GLY A 99 2.52 4.41 -6.81
N MET A 100 1.26 4.83 -6.69
CA MET A 100 0.29 4.27 -5.75
C MET A 100 0.14 2.75 -5.98
N LEU A 101 -0.20 2.34 -7.20
CA LEU A 101 -0.35 0.92 -7.56
C LEU A 101 0.92 0.12 -7.30
N ALA A 102 2.06 0.56 -7.84
CA ALA A 102 3.33 -0.13 -7.73
C ALA A 102 3.76 -0.28 -6.26
N SER A 103 3.49 0.70 -5.40
CA SER A 103 3.79 0.60 -3.96
C SER A 103 2.89 -0.36 -3.19
N GLY A 104 1.65 -0.56 -3.65
CA GLY A 104 0.67 -1.44 -3.02
C GLY A 104 0.29 -1.04 -1.59
N LEU A 105 0.55 0.21 -1.20
CA LEU A 105 0.27 0.70 0.15
C LEU A 105 -1.20 1.11 0.30
N SER A 106 -1.76 0.94 1.49
CA SER A 106 -3.13 1.31 1.84
C SER A 106 -3.14 1.95 3.22
N GLY A 107 -4.14 2.77 3.49
CA GLY A 107 -4.27 3.54 4.71
C GLY A 107 -5.15 2.88 5.78
N PRO A 108 -5.64 3.69 6.75
CA PRO A 108 -6.37 3.21 7.92
C PRO A 108 -7.62 2.36 7.60
N SER A 109 -8.34 2.67 6.51
CA SER A 109 -9.54 1.93 6.08
C SER A 109 -9.31 0.49 5.63
N ARG A 110 -8.05 0.09 5.35
CA ARG A 110 -7.73 -1.18 4.68
C ARG A 110 -8.40 -2.40 5.29
N GLN A 111 -8.46 -2.48 6.62
CA GLN A 111 -9.04 -3.65 7.30
C GLN A 111 -10.53 -3.82 6.97
N ALA A 112 -11.28 -2.73 6.88
CA ALA A 112 -12.72 -2.76 6.71
C ALA A 112 -13.14 -2.89 5.24
N VAL A 113 -12.39 -2.26 4.32
CA VAL A 113 -12.79 -2.17 2.90
C VAL A 113 -11.95 -3.01 1.95
N GLY A 114 -10.79 -3.51 2.40
CA GLY A 114 -9.80 -4.21 1.59
C GLY A 114 -8.57 -3.36 1.24
N ALA A 115 -7.56 -4.02 0.70
CA ALA A 115 -6.32 -3.39 0.23
C ALA A 115 -6.48 -2.86 -1.20
N LEU A 116 -5.59 -1.95 -1.60
CA LEU A 116 -5.53 -1.42 -2.97
C LEU A 116 -5.70 -2.50 -4.05
N ARG A 117 -5.03 -3.65 -3.90
CA ARG A 117 -5.09 -4.75 -4.88
C ARG A 117 -6.52 -5.28 -5.08
N ASP A 118 -7.36 -5.22 -4.06
CA ASP A 118 -8.74 -5.73 -4.10
C ASP A 118 -9.67 -4.78 -4.89
N PHE A 119 -9.17 -3.57 -5.22
CA PHE A 119 -9.85 -2.58 -6.05
C PHE A 119 -9.34 -2.58 -7.50
N VAL A 120 -8.25 -3.29 -7.82
CA VAL A 120 -7.75 -3.35 -9.20
C VAL A 120 -8.62 -4.28 -10.05
N LEU A 121 -9.14 -3.77 -11.15
CA LEU A 121 -10.00 -4.50 -12.10
C LEU A 121 -9.25 -4.89 -13.37
N GLY A 122 -8.34 -4.03 -13.83
CA GLY A 122 -7.53 -4.26 -15.01
C GLY A 122 -6.32 -3.33 -15.07
N THR A 123 -5.32 -3.74 -15.84
CA THR A 123 -4.05 -3.03 -15.98
C THR A 123 -3.51 -3.20 -17.40
N VAL A 124 -2.89 -2.15 -17.91
CA VAL A 124 -2.06 -2.18 -19.11
C VAL A 124 -0.62 -1.96 -18.67
N LEU A 125 0.31 -2.83 -19.07
CA LEU A 125 1.74 -2.63 -18.84
C LEU A 125 2.57 -2.86 -20.09
N MET A 126 3.77 -2.32 -20.09
CA MET A 126 4.83 -2.66 -21.03
C MET A 126 5.86 -3.55 -20.35
N ASP A 127 6.15 -4.71 -20.95
CA ASP A 127 7.10 -5.69 -20.44
C ASP A 127 8.56 -5.36 -20.86
N GLY A 128 9.52 -6.20 -20.48
CA GLY A 128 10.94 -6.01 -20.74
C GLY A 128 11.34 -6.24 -22.20
N LYS A 129 10.40 -6.73 -23.03
CA LYS A 129 10.54 -6.83 -24.49
C LYS A 129 9.92 -5.62 -25.19
N GLY A 130 9.36 -4.67 -24.44
CA GLY A 130 8.67 -3.51 -24.99
C GLY A 130 7.32 -3.86 -25.61
N GLU A 131 6.71 -4.98 -25.22
CA GLU A 131 5.36 -5.39 -25.64
C GLU A 131 4.32 -4.81 -24.69
N VAL A 132 3.21 -4.29 -25.23
CA VAL A 132 2.09 -3.79 -24.43
C VAL A 132 1.13 -4.94 -24.15
N LEU A 133 0.97 -5.26 -22.86
CA LEU A 133 0.16 -6.35 -22.37
C LEU A 133 -1.06 -5.81 -21.62
N HIS A 134 -2.21 -6.44 -21.84
CA HIS A 134 -3.48 -6.09 -21.20
C HIS A 134 -3.93 -7.22 -20.28
N PHE A 135 -4.25 -6.90 -19.03
CA PHE A 135 -4.71 -7.87 -18.04
C PHE A 135 -5.98 -7.37 -17.34
N GLY A 136 -6.91 -8.30 -17.08
CA GLY A 136 -8.21 -7.99 -16.49
C GLY A 136 -9.14 -7.24 -17.47
N GLY A 137 -10.13 -6.55 -16.93
CA GLY A 137 -11.13 -5.81 -17.69
C GLY A 137 -12.33 -5.41 -16.81
N GLN A 138 -13.14 -4.45 -17.29
CA GLN A 138 -14.31 -3.93 -16.57
C GLN A 138 -15.47 -4.94 -16.45
N VAL A 139 -15.41 -6.09 -17.14
CA VAL A 139 -16.52 -7.06 -17.19
C VAL A 139 -16.45 -8.11 -16.07
N MET A 140 -17.61 -8.41 -15.47
CA MET A 140 -17.78 -9.35 -14.34
C MET A 140 -17.37 -10.82 -14.59
N LYS A 141 -16.89 -11.18 -15.78
CA LYS A 141 -16.47 -12.55 -16.13
C LYS A 141 -15.01 -12.60 -16.56
N ASN A 142 -14.10 -12.39 -15.62
CA ASN A 142 -12.67 -12.69 -15.80
C ASN A 142 -12.36 -14.05 -15.15
N VAL A 143 -12.83 -15.15 -15.76
CA VAL A 143 -12.76 -16.51 -15.17
C VAL A 143 -11.72 -17.41 -15.86
N ALA A 144 -10.83 -16.86 -16.68
CA ALA A 144 -9.74 -17.60 -17.29
C ALA A 144 -8.41 -16.84 -17.14
N GLY A 145 -7.41 -17.49 -16.53
CA GLY A 145 -6.05 -16.98 -16.38
C GLY A 145 -5.67 -16.57 -14.94
N TYR A 146 -4.38 -16.27 -14.75
CA TYR A 146 -3.85 -15.75 -13.49
C TYR A 146 -4.18 -14.26 -13.33
N ASP A 147 -4.47 -13.82 -12.12
CA ASP A 147 -4.84 -12.44 -11.80
C ASP A 147 -3.60 -11.53 -11.73
N VAL A 148 -2.99 -11.28 -12.90
CA VAL A 148 -1.79 -10.45 -13.05
C VAL A 148 -2.05 -8.99 -12.65
N SER A 149 -3.26 -8.47 -12.88
CA SER A 149 -3.58 -7.09 -12.54
C SER A 149 -3.47 -6.84 -11.02
N ARG A 150 -3.92 -7.79 -10.20
CA ARG A 150 -3.70 -7.73 -8.74
C ARG A 150 -2.25 -7.99 -8.33
N LEU A 151 -1.49 -8.79 -9.08
CA LEU A 151 -0.07 -9.05 -8.81
C LEU A 151 0.79 -7.77 -8.96
N LEU A 152 0.42 -6.87 -9.88
CA LEU A 152 1.16 -5.63 -10.09
C LEU A 152 1.08 -4.67 -8.91
N ALA A 153 0.02 -4.77 -8.09
CA ALA A 153 -0.12 -4.00 -6.87
C ALA A 153 0.93 -4.43 -5.83
N GLY A 154 1.87 -3.54 -5.52
CA GLY A 154 3.00 -3.84 -4.63
C GLY A 154 4.20 -4.50 -5.32
N SER A 155 4.20 -4.60 -6.66
CA SER A 155 5.33 -5.13 -7.43
C SER A 155 6.56 -4.19 -7.46
N LEU A 156 6.39 -2.94 -7.01
CA LEU A 156 7.40 -1.89 -7.05
C LEU A 156 8.01 -1.68 -8.44
N GLY A 157 7.25 -1.94 -9.50
CA GLY A 157 7.70 -1.79 -10.90
C GLY A 157 8.68 -2.88 -11.37
N THR A 158 8.88 -3.95 -10.60
CA THR A 158 9.83 -5.03 -10.96
C THR A 158 9.32 -5.99 -12.03
N LEU A 159 8.02 -5.91 -12.38
CA LEU A 159 7.36 -6.77 -13.37
C LEU A 159 7.02 -6.02 -14.66
N GLY A 160 7.44 -4.77 -14.81
CA GLY A 160 7.16 -3.96 -15.99
C GLY A 160 6.66 -2.56 -15.69
N LEU A 161 6.56 -1.77 -16.76
CA LEU A 161 6.06 -0.41 -16.73
C LEU A 161 4.53 -0.42 -16.77
N ILE A 162 3.88 -0.16 -15.63
CA ILE A 162 2.43 0.09 -15.60
C ILE A 162 2.15 1.34 -16.45
N LEU A 163 1.33 1.21 -17.48
CA LEU A 163 0.87 2.30 -18.33
C LEU A 163 -0.47 2.85 -17.81
N GLU A 164 -1.44 1.95 -17.59
CA GLU A 164 -2.81 2.31 -17.22
C GLU A 164 -3.35 1.29 -16.22
N ALA A 165 -4.31 1.72 -15.39
CA ALA A 165 -5.09 0.78 -14.60
C ALA A 165 -6.53 1.26 -14.42
N SER A 166 -7.45 0.29 -14.41
CA SER A 166 -8.84 0.46 -14.04
C SER A 166 -9.02 0.00 -12.60
N ILE A 167 -9.51 0.88 -11.74
CA ILE A 167 -9.78 0.57 -10.33
C ILE A 167 -11.22 0.89 -9.96
N LYS A 168 -11.78 0.07 -9.09
CA LYS A 168 -13.04 0.34 -8.40
C LYS A 168 -12.86 1.50 -7.43
N VAL A 169 -13.84 2.39 -7.37
CA VAL A 169 -13.95 3.48 -6.38
C VAL A 169 -15.22 3.27 -5.57
N LEU A 170 -15.38 3.93 -4.42
CA LEU A 170 -16.60 3.82 -3.61
C LEU A 170 -17.17 5.19 -3.28
N PRO A 171 -18.49 5.29 -3.04
CA PRO A 171 -19.08 6.50 -2.47
C PRO A 171 -18.45 6.89 -1.14
N LEU A 172 -18.43 8.19 -0.85
CA LEU A 172 -18.13 8.71 0.48
C LEU A 172 -19.21 8.23 1.48
N PRO A 173 -18.83 7.90 2.72
CA PRO A 173 -19.79 7.55 3.75
C PRO A 173 -20.68 8.75 4.11
N VAL A 174 -21.96 8.50 4.39
CA VAL A 174 -22.94 9.53 4.76
C VAL A 174 -22.60 10.17 6.11
N ALA A 175 -22.16 9.36 7.07
CA ALA A 175 -21.74 9.83 8.39
C ALA A 175 -20.38 9.23 8.75
N VAL A 176 -19.56 10.04 9.42
CA VAL A 176 -18.26 9.64 9.97
C VAL A 176 -18.12 10.19 11.38
N SER A 177 -17.62 9.36 12.29
CA SER A 177 -17.38 9.73 13.67
C SER A 177 -16.15 9.01 14.20
N SER A 178 -15.49 9.55 15.22
CA SER A 178 -14.36 8.88 15.86
C SER A 178 -14.49 8.92 17.38
N ARG A 179 -14.09 7.81 18.01
CA ARG A 179 -14.19 7.59 19.45
C ARG A 179 -12.86 7.12 20.01
N ARG A 180 -12.51 7.62 21.20
CA ARG A 180 -11.27 7.28 21.91
C ARG A 180 -11.58 6.60 23.24
N PHE A 181 -10.74 5.64 23.59
CA PHE A 181 -10.86 4.82 24.78
C PHE A 181 -9.48 4.65 25.42
N SER A 182 -9.40 4.80 26.74
CA SER A 182 -8.18 4.48 27.50
C SER A 182 -8.15 2.99 27.81
N MET A 183 -7.14 2.28 27.31
CA MET A 183 -6.97 0.84 27.54
C MET A 183 -5.55 0.37 27.17
N SER A 184 -5.12 -0.72 27.81
CA SER A 184 -3.86 -1.40 27.47
C SER A 184 -3.85 -1.97 26.05
N GLU A 185 -2.65 -2.28 25.54
CA GLU A 185 -2.46 -2.93 24.24
C GLU A 185 -3.29 -4.22 24.11
N ALA A 186 -3.19 -5.07 25.14
CA ALA A 186 -3.88 -6.36 25.17
C ALA A 186 -5.41 -6.19 25.19
N GLU A 187 -5.93 -5.20 25.90
CA GLU A 187 -7.36 -4.85 25.89
C GLU A 187 -7.81 -4.33 24.53
N ALA A 188 -7.01 -3.47 23.89
CA ALA A 188 -7.32 -2.95 22.56
C ALA A 188 -7.42 -4.07 21.52
N ILE A 189 -6.45 -4.99 21.50
CA ILE A 189 -6.49 -6.17 20.61
C ILE A 189 -7.76 -6.99 20.87
N ARG A 190 -8.07 -7.32 22.13
CA ARG A 190 -9.28 -8.10 22.46
C ARG A 190 -10.55 -7.39 22.03
N ASN A 191 -10.70 -6.11 22.36
CA ASN A 191 -11.89 -5.31 22.04
C ASN A 191 -12.08 -5.17 20.53
N LEU A 192 -11.02 -4.89 19.77
CA LEU A 192 -11.09 -4.78 18.31
C LEU A 192 -11.57 -6.08 17.65
N ASN A 193 -11.12 -7.25 18.12
CA ASN A 193 -11.59 -8.53 17.59
C ASN A 193 -13.04 -8.84 18.04
N GLN A 194 -13.41 -8.53 19.29
CA GLN A 194 -14.78 -8.70 19.78
C GLN A 194 -15.77 -7.80 19.02
N TRP A 195 -15.39 -6.56 18.73
CA TRP A 195 -16.20 -5.61 17.97
C TRP A 195 -16.23 -5.95 16.47
N GLY A 196 -15.14 -6.50 15.93
CA GLY A 196 -15.09 -7.00 14.55
C GLY A 196 -16.06 -8.15 14.26
N GLY A 197 -16.48 -8.89 15.29
CA GLY A 197 -17.54 -9.91 15.19
C GLY A 197 -18.97 -9.37 15.29
N GLN A 198 -19.17 -8.05 15.34
CA GLN A 198 -20.47 -7.40 15.52
C GLN A 198 -20.81 -6.52 14.32
N PRO A 199 -22.09 -6.17 14.09
CA PRO A 199 -22.51 -5.28 13.00
C PRO A 199 -22.21 -3.81 13.35
N LEU A 200 -20.94 -3.49 13.60
CA LEU A 200 -20.45 -2.15 13.91
C LEU A 200 -19.76 -1.57 12.67
N PRO A 201 -20.01 -0.30 12.30
CA PRO A 201 -19.42 0.33 11.13
C PRO A 201 -17.98 0.82 11.39
N ILE A 202 -17.15 0.00 12.06
CA ILE A 202 -15.74 0.35 12.34
C ILE A 202 -14.96 0.26 11.03
N THR A 203 -14.43 1.40 10.57
CA THR A 203 -13.65 1.47 9.34
C THR A 203 -12.17 1.62 9.57
N ALA A 204 -11.73 2.16 10.71
CA ALA A 204 -10.31 2.26 11.07
C ALA A 204 -10.11 2.16 12.58
N SER A 205 -8.89 1.77 12.97
CA SER A 205 -8.45 1.72 14.36
C SER A 205 -6.98 2.11 14.47
N CYS A 206 -6.63 2.77 15.56
CA CYS A 206 -5.26 3.10 15.94
C CYS A 206 -5.13 3.02 17.47
N TRP A 207 -4.29 2.12 17.97
CA TRP A 207 -3.87 2.11 19.36
C TRP A 207 -2.42 2.57 19.46
N HIS A 208 -2.16 3.51 20.37
CA HIS A 208 -0.84 4.00 20.70
C HIS A 208 -0.86 4.55 22.13
N ASP A 209 0.16 4.22 22.92
CA ASP A 209 0.39 4.78 24.27
C ASP A 209 -0.85 4.72 25.18
N GLY A 210 -1.44 3.53 25.31
CA GLY A 210 -2.58 3.29 26.22
C GLY A 210 -3.92 3.87 25.74
N SER A 211 -4.00 4.35 24.50
CA SER A 211 -5.22 4.94 23.93
C SER A 211 -5.60 4.28 22.61
N LEU A 212 -6.80 3.70 22.54
CA LEU A 212 -7.42 3.20 21.31
C LEU A 212 -8.34 4.27 20.71
N THR A 213 -8.10 4.66 19.47
CA THR A 213 -9.00 5.48 18.66
C THR A 213 -9.61 4.63 17.54
N ILE A 214 -10.93 4.70 17.34
CA ILE A 214 -11.64 4.03 16.24
C ILE A 214 -12.38 5.04 15.38
N ARG A 215 -12.53 4.74 14.08
CA ARG A 215 -13.40 5.47 13.16
C ARG A 215 -14.65 4.63 12.87
N LEU A 216 -15.80 5.26 13.02
CA LEU A 216 -17.09 4.76 12.59
C LEU A 216 -17.47 5.48 11.29
N ALA A 217 -17.81 4.75 10.24
CA ALA A 217 -18.26 5.38 8.99
C ALA A 217 -19.28 4.52 8.24
N GLY A 218 -20.34 5.15 7.73
CA GLY A 218 -21.39 4.46 6.98
C GLY A 218 -22.70 5.25 6.99
N ALA A 219 -23.83 4.53 7.07
CA ALA A 219 -25.14 5.15 7.23
C ALA A 219 -25.25 5.85 8.59
N GLU A 220 -25.91 7.01 8.61
CA GLU A 220 -26.07 7.85 9.81
C GLU A 220 -26.64 7.08 11.01
N ALA A 221 -27.72 6.33 10.80
CA ALA A 221 -28.33 5.53 11.86
C ALA A 221 -27.39 4.46 12.43
N ALA A 222 -26.55 3.84 11.59
CA ALA A 222 -25.59 2.82 12.01
C ALA A 222 -24.45 3.43 12.83
N VAL A 223 -23.94 4.60 12.41
CA VAL A 223 -22.93 5.34 13.15
C VAL A 223 -23.47 5.75 14.51
N HIS A 224 -24.66 6.39 14.56
CA HIS A 224 -25.26 6.83 15.81
C HIS A 224 -25.55 5.68 16.79
N ALA A 225 -26.05 4.54 16.28
CA ALA A 225 -26.26 3.34 17.09
C ALA A 225 -24.95 2.80 17.68
N ALA A 226 -23.87 2.79 16.89
CA ALA A 226 -22.55 2.35 17.33
C ALA A 226 -21.94 3.30 18.37
N GLU A 227 -22.08 4.62 18.21
CA GLU A 227 -21.63 5.60 19.20
C GLU A 227 -22.29 5.38 20.56
N LYS A 228 -23.62 5.20 20.58
CA LYS A 228 -24.38 4.94 21.81
C LYS A 228 -23.98 3.62 22.47
N LYS A 229 -23.68 2.60 21.66
CA LYS A 229 -23.33 1.26 22.14
C LYS A 229 -21.90 1.19 22.67
N LEU A 230 -20.94 1.79 21.97
CA LEU A 230 -19.52 1.71 22.30
C LEU A 230 -19.11 2.77 23.33
N GLY A 231 -19.71 3.96 23.29
CA GLY A 231 -19.28 5.10 24.11
C GLY A 231 -17.94 5.67 23.64
N GLY A 232 -17.09 6.03 24.60
CA GLY A 232 -15.78 6.66 24.37
C GLY A 232 -15.86 8.16 24.15
N ASP A 233 -14.71 8.82 24.27
CA ASP A 233 -14.60 10.26 24.11
C ASP A 233 -14.61 10.64 22.64
N ILE A 234 -15.28 11.74 22.31
CA ILE A 234 -15.29 12.29 20.95
C ILE A 234 -13.89 12.80 20.62
N VAL A 235 -13.38 12.43 19.45
CA VAL A 235 -12.09 12.94 18.95
C VAL A 235 -12.34 14.19 18.11
N ALA A 236 -11.92 15.35 18.64
CA ALA A 236 -11.89 16.59 17.88
C ALA A 236 -10.91 16.48 16.69
N ASN A 237 -11.23 17.12 15.56
CA ASN A 237 -10.42 17.10 14.34
C ASN A 237 -10.03 15.68 13.86
N ALA A 238 -10.94 14.72 14.02
CA ALA A 238 -10.67 13.32 13.67
C ALA A 238 -10.17 13.12 12.23
N GLY A 239 -10.61 13.95 11.27
CA GLY A 239 -10.12 13.91 9.89
C GLY A 239 -8.60 14.11 9.79
N GLU A 240 -8.07 15.10 10.50
CA GLU A 240 -6.62 15.35 10.58
C GLU A 240 -5.89 14.18 11.23
N PHE A 241 -6.43 13.62 12.33
CA PHE A 241 -5.86 12.45 13.00
C PHE A 241 -5.66 11.26 12.05
N TRP A 242 -6.67 10.91 11.25
CA TRP A 242 -6.55 9.82 10.28
C TRP A 242 -5.65 10.17 9.10
N GLN A 243 -5.64 11.44 8.68
CA GLN A 243 -4.73 11.91 7.63
C GLN A 243 -3.26 11.80 8.07
N VAL A 244 -2.90 12.23 9.29
CA VAL A 244 -1.51 12.14 9.77
C VAL A 244 -1.06 10.70 10.02
N LEU A 245 -1.98 9.78 10.32
CA LEU A 245 -1.67 8.34 10.35
C LEU A 245 -1.41 7.80 8.94
N ARG A 246 -2.30 8.11 7.98
CA ARG A 246 -2.15 7.73 6.58
C ARG A 246 -0.82 8.22 6.00
N GLU A 247 -0.49 9.50 6.19
CA GLU A 247 0.75 10.11 5.70
C GLU A 247 1.97 9.83 6.61
N GLN A 248 1.77 9.14 7.74
CA GLN A 248 2.78 8.86 8.76
C GLN A 248 3.53 10.09 9.28
N THR A 249 2.81 11.20 9.43
CA THR A 249 3.27 12.41 10.12
C THR A 249 2.82 12.48 11.58
N HIS A 250 2.06 11.48 12.06
CA HIS A 250 1.70 11.34 13.47
C HIS A 250 2.97 11.30 14.36
N PRO A 251 2.97 11.91 15.57
CA PRO A 251 4.16 12.01 16.43
C PRO A 251 4.92 10.70 16.70
N TYR A 252 4.20 9.57 16.74
CA TYR A 252 4.81 8.25 16.81
C TYR A 252 5.88 8.04 15.72
N PHE A 253 5.56 8.32 14.45
CA PHE A 253 6.47 8.07 13.33
C PHE A 253 7.67 9.04 13.31
N ALA A 254 7.54 10.23 13.90
CA ALA A 254 8.66 11.16 14.07
C ALA A 254 9.76 10.59 14.99
N GLY A 255 9.40 9.69 15.90
CA GLY A 255 10.35 8.95 16.74
C GLY A 255 11.23 7.96 15.97
N ALA A 256 10.95 7.73 14.68
CA ALA A 256 11.69 6.81 13.83
C ALA A 256 12.76 7.48 12.94
N THR A 257 12.96 8.80 13.03
CA THR A 257 13.84 9.55 12.11
C THR A 257 15.25 8.95 12.00
N ASP A 258 15.83 8.52 13.11
CA ASP A 258 17.17 7.91 13.18
C ASP A 258 17.13 6.42 13.56
N LYS A 259 15.96 5.79 13.46
CA LYS A 259 15.73 4.40 13.88
C LYS A 259 15.07 3.60 12.77
N ALA A 260 15.20 2.28 12.84
CA ALA A 260 14.48 1.41 11.91
C ALA A 260 13.00 1.29 12.33
N LEU A 261 12.11 1.66 11.40
CA LEU A 261 10.66 1.50 11.49
C LEU A 261 10.27 0.19 10.79
N TRP A 262 9.72 -0.73 11.54
CA TRP A 262 9.23 -2.01 11.07
C TRP A 262 7.71 -2.00 10.93
N ARG A 263 7.22 -2.57 9.83
CA ARG A 263 5.81 -2.91 9.63
C ARG A 263 5.63 -4.40 9.83
N LEU A 264 4.91 -4.76 10.87
CA LEU A 264 4.63 -6.14 11.25
C LEU A 264 3.19 -6.47 10.82
N SER A 265 3.03 -7.50 10.02
CA SER A 265 1.73 -8.05 9.65
C SER A 265 1.53 -9.37 10.36
N VAL A 266 0.56 -9.43 11.27
CA VAL A 266 0.26 -10.58 12.13
C VAL A 266 -1.23 -10.86 12.12
N PRO A 267 -1.70 -12.04 12.57
CA PRO A 267 -3.11 -12.25 12.84
C PRO A 267 -3.67 -11.16 13.76
N SER A 268 -4.89 -10.67 13.48
CA SER A 268 -5.50 -9.61 14.30
C SER A 268 -5.67 -10.00 15.77
N THR A 269 -5.73 -11.31 16.04
CA THR A 269 -5.89 -11.91 17.37
C THR A 269 -4.57 -12.19 18.09
N ALA A 270 -3.41 -11.97 17.45
CA ALA A 270 -2.13 -12.23 18.08
C ALA A 270 -1.97 -11.40 19.38
N ALA A 271 -1.42 -11.99 20.44
CA ALA A 271 -1.14 -11.27 21.67
C ALA A 271 -0.11 -10.13 21.44
N PRO A 272 0.06 -9.18 22.38
CA PRO A 272 1.21 -8.28 22.36
C PRO A 272 2.52 -9.04 22.12
N LEU A 273 3.34 -8.54 21.18
CA LEU A 273 4.59 -9.22 20.83
C LEU A 273 5.65 -8.87 21.87
N ALA A 274 6.45 -9.86 22.27
CA ALA A 274 7.58 -9.66 23.18
C ALA A 274 8.77 -9.02 22.46
N LEU A 275 8.58 -7.81 21.94
CA LEU A 275 9.58 -7.00 21.24
C LEU A 275 9.84 -5.73 22.06
N SER A 276 11.11 -5.31 22.16
CA SER A 276 11.45 -4.02 22.74
C SER A 276 11.21 -2.89 21.73
N GLY A 277 11.09 -1.66 22.23
CA GLY A 277 10.74 -0.49 21.44
C GLY A 277 9.28 -0.05 21.56
N SER A 278 8.96 1.05 20.88
CA SER A 278 7.61 1.63 20.88
C SER A 278 6.76 1.03 19.76
N THR A 279 5.49 0.77 20.05
CA THR A 279 4.53 0.14 19.12
C THR A 279 3.30 1.01 18.90
N LEU A 280 2.83 1.04 17.65
CA LEU A 280 1.53 1.59 17.25
C LEU A 280 0.77 0.52 16.47
N ILE A 281 -0.50 0.29 16.80
CA ILE A 281 -1.31 -0.79 16.22
C ILE A 281 -2.45 -0.22 15.39
N GLU A 282 -2.60 -0.72 14.17
CA GLU A 282 -3.69 -0.39 13.26
C GLU A 282 -4.38 -1.65 12.73
N TRP A 283 -5.39 -1.44 11.87
CA TRP A 283 -6.08 -2.51 11.14
C TRP A 283 -6.60 -3.62 12.07
N GLY A 284 -7.15 -3.21 13.22
CA GLY A 284 -7.82 -4.11 14.15
C GLY A 284 -6.89 -5.05 14.89
N GLY A 285 -5.59 -4.72 14.96
CA GLY A 285 -4.56 -5.56 15.56
C GLY A 285 -3.59 -6.20 14.56
N ALA A 286 -3.95 -6.21 13.27
CA ALA A 286 -3.22 -6.96 12.26
C ALA A 286 -1.99 -6.24 11.70
N GLN A 287 -1.95 -4.90 11.78
CA GLN A 287 -0.76 -4.10 11.46
C GLN A 287 -0.19 -3.54 12.75
N ARG A 288 1.09 -3.80 12.99
CA ARG A 288 1.83 -3.19 14.10
C ARG A 288 3.06 -2.51 13.55
N TRP A 289 3.18 -1.24 13.83
CA TRP A 289 4.40 -0.51 13.63
C TRP A 289 5.28 -0.70 14.85
N LEU A 290 6.58 -0.89 14.63
CA LEU A 290 7.58 -1.00 15.69
C LEU A 290 8.76 -0.10 15.36
N ILE A 291 9.11 0.78 16.29
CA ILE A 291 10.37 1.54 16.23
C ILE A 291 11.40 0.77 17.04
N SER A 292 12.34 0.15 16.33
CA SER A 292 13.43 -0.65 16.93
C SER A 292 14.41 0.20 17.74
N GLU A 293 15.11 -0.41 18.69
CA GLU A 293 15.98 0.30 19.63
C GLU A 293 17.42 0.43 19.13
N SER A 294 17.99 -0.66 18.58
CA SER A 294 19.41 -0.76 18.24
C SER A 294 19.67 -0.74 16.72
N GLY A 295 18.70 -1.14 15.90
CA GLY A 295 18.83 -1.24 14.45
C GLY A 295 19.83 -2.32 13.98
N THR A 296 20.29 -3.20 14.87
CA THR A 296 21.31 -4.20 14.56
C THR A 296 20.76 -5.36 13.74
N ALA A 297 21.64 -6.07 13.01
CA ALA A 297 21.26 -7.30 12.30
C ALA A 297 20.70 -8.38 13.22
N ALA A 298 21.19 -8.48 14.46
CA ALA A 298 20.68 -9.40 15.46
C ALA A 298 19.25 -9.04 15.90
N GLU A 299 18.96 -7.76 16.13
CA GLU A 299 17.60 -7.29 16.44
C GLU A 299 16.65 -7.52 15.26
N ALA A 300 17.09 -7.25 14.03
CA ALA A 300 16.30 -7.53 12.83
C ALA A 300 15.93 -9.02 12.70
N ALA A 301 16.88 -9.93 12.95
CA ALA A 301 16.63 -11.37 12.95
C ALA A 301 15.65 -11.78 14.05
N MET A 302 15.79 -11.21 15.25
CA MET A 302 14.90 -11.45 16.38
C MET A 302 13.47 -10.99 16.08
N ILE A 303 13.29 -9.76 15.55
CA ILE A 303 11.98 -9.23 15.13
C ILE A 303 11.30 -10.18 14.15
N ARG A 304 12.01 -10.63 13.12
CA ARG A 304 11.47 -11.57 12.12
C ARG A 304 11.08 -12.90 12.75
N SER A 305 11.90 -13.45 13.65
CA SER A 305 11.59 -14.70 14.35
C SER A 305 10.30 -14.59 15.15
N VAL A 306 10.20 -13.60 16.05
CA VAL A 306 9.02 -13.39 16.91
C VAL A 306 7.75 -13.21 16.08
N VAL A 307 7.85 -12.46 14.98
CA VAL A 307 6.71 -12.20 14.10
C VAL A 307 6.32 -13.45 13.31
N SER A 308 7.28 -14.24 12.83
CA SER A 308 7.01 -15.51 12.17
C SER A 308 6.41 -16.56 13.12
N ASP A 309 6.86 -16.61 14.37
CA ASP A 309 6.29 -17.47 15.42
C ASP A 309 4.83 -17.10 15.72
N ALA A 310 4.48 -15.83 15.58
CA ALA A 310 3.10 -15.34 15.65
C ALA A 310 2.28 -15.56 14.35
N GLY A 311 2.84 -16.24 13.33
CA GLY A 311 2.19 -16.48 12.04
C GLY A 311 2.19 -15.28 11.10
N GLY A 312 3.11 -14.33 11.30
CA GLY A 312 3.20 -13.07 10.57
C GLY A 312 4.46 -12.89 9.74
N HIS A 313 4.60 -11.68 9.17
CA HIS A 313 5.75 -11.25 8.38
C HIS A 313 6.18 -9.84 8.80
N ALA A 314 7.49 -9.56 8.79
CA ALA A 314 8.05 -8.26 9.12
C ALA A 314 8.70 -7.60 7.90
N THR A 315 8.41 -6.32 7.68
CA THR A 315 9.05 -5.49 6.66
C THR A 315 9.77 -4.35 7.34
N LEU A 316 11.07 -4.19 7.06
CA LEU A 316 11.81 -2.98 7.39
C LEU A 316 11.29 -1.87 6.46
N PHE A 317 10.36 -1.07 6.97
CA PHE A 317 9.60 -0.11 6.19
C PHE A 317 10.40 1.16 5.94
N ARG A 318 11.11 1.65 6.97
CA ARG A 318 12.13 2.70 6.86
C ARG A 318 13.34 2.37 7.74
N GLY A 319 14.51 2.75 7.28
CA GLY A 319 15.78 2.57 7.97
C GLY A 319 16.92 3.05 7.07
N ALA A 320 17.97 3.61 7.66
CA ALA A 320 19.16 4.05 6.94
C ALA A 320 19.95 2.86 6.38
N ASP A 321 20.17 1.85 7.23
CA ASP A 321 20.75 0.56 6.86
C ASP A 321 19.63 -0.40 6.42
N LYS A 322 19.79 -1.00 5.24
CA LYS A 322 18.87 -2.02 4.69
C LYS A 322 19.60 -3.30 4.27
N ASP A 323 20.81 -3.54 4.75
CA ASP A 323 21.62 -4.72 4.44
C ASP A 323 20.93 -6.00 4.92
N VAL A 324 20.13 -5.91 5.99
CA VAL A 324 19.28 -6.99 6.51
C VAL A 324 18.08 -7.34 5.60
N GLY A 325 17.92 -6.65 4.49
CA GLY A 325 16.79 -6.80 3.57
C GLY A 325 15.54 -6.02 4.03
N ALA A 326 14.89 -5.31 3.10
CA ALA A 326 13.65 -4.60 3.39
C ALA A 326 12.46 -5.55 3.70
N PHE A 327 12.30 -6.65 2.94
CA PHE A 327 11.13 -7.52 3.02
C PHE A 327 11.39 -8.81 3.79
N GLN A 328 10.33 -9.51 4.20
CA GLN A 328 10.41 -10.85 4.79
C GLN A 328 11.06 -11.83 3.81
N PRO A 329 12.13 -12.54 4.20
CA PRO A 329 12.72 -13.57 3.35
C PRO A 329 11.65 -14.55 2.86
N LEU A 330 11.67 -14.82 1.56
CA LEU A 330 10.72 -15.73 0.93
C LEU A 330 11.09 -17.17 1.24
N ALA A 331 10.08 -18.02 1.45
CA ALA A 331 10.28 -19.45 1.42
C ALA A 331 10.85 -19.88 0.03
N PRO A 332 11.70 -20.91 -0.05
CA PRO A 332 12.41 -21.25 -1.29
C PRO A 332 11.52 -21.45 -2.51
N VAL A 333 10.37 -22.10 -2.34
CA VAL A 333 9.39 -22.33 -3.43
C VAL A 333 8.78 -21.02 -3.91
N VAL A 334 8.44 -20.11 -2.99
CA VAL A 334 7.90 -18.78 -3.34
C VAL A 334 8.95 -17.94 -4.05
N ALA A 335 10.21 -17.99 -3.60
CA ALA A 335 11.32 -17.32 -4.27
C ALA A 335 11.52 -17.81 -5.71
N GLN A 336 11.36 -19.12 -5.95
CA GLN A 336 11.43 -19.68 -7.31
C GLN A 336 10.28 -19.16 -8.20
N ILE A 337 9.05 -19.11 -7.67
CA ILE A 337 7.89 -18.55 -8.38
C ILE A 337 8.13 -17.08 -8.74
N HIS A 338 8.66 -16.27 -7.80
CA HIS A 338 9.02 -14.88 -8.06
C HIS A 338 10.07 -14.75 -9.18
N ARG A 339 11.11 -15.60 -9.19
CA ARG A 339 12.14 -15.59 -10.26
C ARG A 339 11.54 -15.91 -11.62
N HIS A 340 10.67 -16.93 -11.71
CA HIS A 340 10.03 -17.31 -12.96
C HIS A 340 9.06 -16.24 -13.48
N LEU A 341 8.28 -15.62 -12.60
CA LEU A 341 7.42 -14.50 -12.96
C LEU A 341 8.27 -13.34 -13.49
N LYS A 342 9.31 -12.93 -12.76
CA LYS A 342 10.20 -11.86 -13.22
C LYS A 342 10.83 -12.19 -14.57
N ALA A 343 11.36 -13.39 -14.76
CA ALA A 343 11.95 -13.79 -16.04
C ALA A 343 10.94 -13.81 -17.21
N SER A 344 9.65 -14.00 -16.93
CA SER A 344 8.58 -13.97 -17.93
C SER A 344 8.27 -12.55 -18.40
N PHE A 345 8.22 -11.59 -17.47
CA PHE A 345 7.92 -10.18 -17.76
C PHE A 345 9.16 -9.35 -18.12
N ASP A 346 10.31 -9.70 -17.59
CA ASP A 346 11.57 -8.95 -17.71
C ASP A 346 12.73 -9.94 -17.90
N PRO A 347 12.84 -10.59 -19.08
CA PRO A 347 13.87 -11.60 -19.34
C PRO A 347 15.30 -11.04 -19.29
N SER A 348 15.46 -9.73 -19.47
CA SER A 348 16.75 -9.03 -19.41
C SER A 348 17.08 -8.49 -18.00
N ALA A 349 16.18 -8.67 -17.03
CA ALA A 349 16.31 -8.22 -15.65
C ALA A 349 16.67 -6.73 -15.51
N ILE A 350 16.02 -5.86 -16.29
CA ILE A 350 16.31 -4.43 -16.33
C ILE A 350 15.46 -3.60 -15.35
N PHE A 351 14.26 -4.04 -14.97
CA PHE A 351 13.33 -3.21 -14.22
C PHE A 351 13.53 -3.27 -12.71
N ASN A 352 13.81 -2.10 -12.11
CA ASN A 352 13.86 -1.87 -10.67
C ASN A 352 14.59 -3.01 -9.92
N ARG A 353 15.70 -3.48 -10.49
CA ARG A 353 16.42 -4.66 -10.01
C ARG A 353 16.90 -4.47 -8.58
N GLY A 354 16.80 -5.51 -7.77
CA GLY A 354 17.17 -5.50 -6.36
C GLY A 354 16.16 -4.82 -5.43
N ARG A 355 15.17 -4.07 -5.96
CA ARG A 355 14.25 -3.25 -5.16
C ARG A 355 13.43 -4.04 -4.14
N MET A 356 12.98 -5.25 -4.51
CA MET A 356 12.27 -6.13 -3.59
C MET A 356 13.23 -7.06 -2.88
N TYR A 357 13.94 -7.92 -3.61
CA TYR A 357 15.00 -8.72 -3.02
C TYR A 357 16.24 -8.71 -3.91
N PRO A 358 17.44 -8.87 -3.33
CA PRO A 358 18.71 -8.71 -4.06
C PRO A 358 18.84 -9.63 -5.28
N ASP A 359 18.28 -10.83 -5.19
CA ASP A 359 18.37 -11.86 -6.24
C ASP A 359 17.37 -11.66 -7.40
N PHE A 360 16.55 -10.60 -7.38
CA PHE A 360 15.52 -10.31 -8.39
C PHE A 360 15.83 -9.11 -9.27
#